data_AF-A0AAW4KXB1-F1
#
_entry.id   AF-A0AAW4KXB1-F1
#
_cell.length_a   1.000
_cell.length_b   1.000
_cell.length_c   1.000
_cell.angle_alpha   90.00
_cell.angle_beta   90.00
_cell.angle_gamma   90.00
#
_symmetry.space_group_name_H-M   'P 1'
#
loop_
_entity.id
_entity.type
_entity.pdbx_description
1 polymer ?
#
loop_
_entity_poly.entity_id
_entity_poly.type
_entity_poly.pdbx_seq_one_letter_code
_entity_poly.pdbx_strand_id
1 'polypeptide(L)'
;MLETLKALADPCRLRLTAVLLRGEFTVQELTRIMGMGQSRISRHLKILTEAGVLSVKRQGTWSYYRVGDGSSFFAGIRQQLELEIEALPERTADLAAVAEVLEERRRRSREFFDRYGRQWDDLARTLLPVPDCREKLLALIPRGVTVLEIGIGTGGLLAELAARGGKVIGVDHSPAMLEEARNRLARDGIDSVALRLGEMAHLPLPDASVDCVVANMVLHHAADPLTVLAEIRRVLLPGGLLVLADLVRHEREVARERLADQWLGFDEAELAGWLKKGSFMSVAIERIPAGAGEEAVLLVTGKTKCLKIAKESTSRKGA
;
A
#
# COMPACT_ATOMS: atom_id res chain seq x y z
N MET A 1 11.23 27.07 12.32
CA MET A 1 10.14 27.36 13.29
C MET A 1 9.27 28.52 12.81
N LEU A 2 9.75 29.77 12.80
CA LEU A 2 8.93 30.93 12.42
C LEU A 2 8.37 30.83 10.99
N GLU A 3 9.17 30.40 10.02
CA GLU A 3 8.73 30.20 8.64
C GLU A 3 7.66 29.11 8.50
N THR A 4 7.76 28.04 9.29
CA THR A 4 6.74 26.98 9.37
C THR A 4 5.40 27.52 9.89
N LEU A 5 5.42 28.32 10.97
CA LEU A 5 4.21 28.94 11.52
C LEU A 5 3.58 29.95 10.56
N LYS A 6 4.40 30.81 9.93
CA LYS A 6 3.93 31.76 8.89
C LYS A 6 3.33 31.03 7.69
N ALA A 7 3.92 29.89 7.30
CA ALA A 7 3.36 29.06 6.24
C ALA A 7 2.02 28.47 6.66
N LEU A 8 1.86 27.97 7.88
CA LEU A 8 0.61 27.34 8.32
C LEU A 8 -0.49 28.33 8.76
N ALA A 9 -0.16 29.59 9.02
CA ALA A 9 -1.13 30.62 9.39
C ALA A 9 -2.11 31.01 8.26
N ASP A 10 -1.86 30.58 7.03
CA ASP A 10 -2.76 30.80 5.90
C ASP A 10 -3.77 29.65 5.79
N PRO A 11 -5.09 29.95 5.78
CA PRO A 11 -6.12 28.91 5.75
C PRO A 11 -6.02 27.95 4.57
N CYS A 12 -5.61 28.42 3.37
CA CYS A 12 -5.46 27.55 2.21
C CYS A 12 -4.27 26.60 2.36
N ARG A 13 -3.16 27.07 2.97
CA ARG A 13 -2.00 26.23 3.27
C ARG A 13 -2.30 25.20 4.35
N LEU A 14 -3.06 25.59 5.39
CA LEU A 14 -3.50 24.65 6.42
C LEU A 14 -4.45 23.58 5.86
N ARG A 15 -5.41 23.96 5.01
CA ARG A 15 -6.27 23.02 4.26
C ARG A 15 -5.45 22.07 3.38
N LEU A 16 -4.49 22.58 2.61
CA LEU A 16 -3.59 21.75 1.80
C LEU A 16 -2.80 20.75 2.67
N THR A 17 -2.28 21.18 3.81
CA THR A 17 -1.64 20.28 4.77
C THR A 17 -2.63 19.23 5.28
N ALA A 18 -3.86 19.61 5.63
CA ALA A 18 -4.90 18.67 6.07
C ALA A 18 -5.23 17.60 5.01
N VAL A 19 -5.34 17.99 3.75
CA VAL A 19 -5.52 17.06 2.61
C VAL A 19 -4.32 16.13 2.48
N LEU A 20 -3.09 16.67 2.50
CA LEU A 20 -1.86 15.90 2.34
C LEU A 20 -1.48 15.05 3.56
N LEU A 21 -2.17 15.22 4.69
CA LEU A 21 -2.11 14.29 5.82
C LEU A 21 -2.87 12.99 5.52
N ARG A 22 -3.75 12.97 4.52
CA ARG A 22 -4.56 11.82 4.12
C ARG A 22 -3.95 10.97 2.99
N GLY A 23 -2.87 11.44 2.37
CA GLY A 23 -2.23 10.72 1.28
C GLY A 23 -1.33 11.61 0.44
N GLU A 24 -0.84 11.04 -0.65
CA GLU A 24 0.02 11.73 -1.61
C GLU A 24 -0.76 12.07 -2.89
N PHE A 25 -0.65 13.32 -3.33
CA PHE A 25 -1.46 13.85 -4.43
C PHE A 25 -0.62 14.67 -5.39
N THR A 26 -0.99 14.62 -6.67
CA THR A 26 -0.44 15.50 -7.69
C THR A 26 -1.05 16.90 -7.62
N VAL A 27 -0.42 17.88 -8.29
CA VAL A 27 -0.99 19.24 -8.43
C VAL A 27 -2.39 19.21 -9.06
N GLN A 28 -2.61 18.34 -10.04
CA GLN A 28 -3.91 18.24 -10.72
C GLN A 28 -5.00 17.72 -9.78
N GLU A 29 -4.69 16.71 -8.97
CA GLU A 29 -5.62 16.20 -7.96
C GLU A 29 -5.87 17.22 -6.86
N LEU A 30 -4.83 17.91 -6.38
CA LEU A 30 -5.00 18.97 -5.37
C LEU A 30 -5.82 20.15 -5.90
N THR A 31 -5.69 20.48 -7.19
CA THR A 31 -6.53 21.49 -7.87
C THR A 31 -8.01 21.08 -7.81
N ARG A 32 -8.31 19.81 -8.09
CA ARG A 32 -9.67 19.25 -7.99
C ARG A 32 -10.18 19.22 -6.56
N ILE A 33 -9.39 18.68 -5.63
CA ILE A 33 -9.76 18.52 -4.21
C ILE A 33 -10.06 19.88 -3.58
N MET A 34 -9.19 20.86 -3.80
CA MET A 34 -9.29 22.17 -3.17
C MET A 34 -10.30 23.09 -3.87
N GLY A 35 -10.74 22.76 -5.09
CA GLY A 35 -11.55 23.64 -5.94
C GLY A 35 -10.85 24.95 -6.29
N MET A 36 -9.52 24.96 -6.39
CA MET A 36 -8.70 26.16 -6.62
C MET A 36 -7.89 26.03 -7.90
N GLY A 37 -7.61 27.16 -8.57
CA GLY A 37 -6.79 27.16 -9.79
C GLY A 37 -5.36 26.67 -9.56
N GLN A 38 -4.83 25.98 -10.57
CA GLN A 38 -3.52 25.31 -10.54
C GLN A 38 -2.38 26.26 -10.10
N SER A 39 -2.33 27.48 -10.64
CA SER A 39 -1.27 28.46 -10.29
C SER A 39 -1.25 28.82 -8.81
N ARG A 40 -2.43 28.88 -8.16
CA ARG A 40 -2.55 29.15 -6.73
C ARG A 40 -2.07 27.96 -5.91
N ILE A 41 -2.47 26.74 -6.30
CA ILE A 41 -2.02 25.50 -5.66
C ILE A 41 -0.50 25.38 -5.74
N SER A 42 0.09 25.49 -6.92
CA SER A 42 1.55 25.40 -7.11
C SER A 42 2.31 26.42 -6.25
N ARG A 43 1.81 27.66 -6.14
CA ARG A 43 2.43 28.68 -5.28
C ARG A 43 2.40 28.28 -3.80
N HIS A 44 1.27 27.79 -3.30
CA HIS A 44 1.15 27.37 -1.90
C HIS A 44 2.00 26.14 -1.59
N LEU A 45 2.06 25.17 -2.51
CA LEU A 45 2.90 23.98 -2.38
C LEU A 45 4.37 24.35 -2.30
N LYS A 46 4.84 25.29 -3.14
CA LYS A 46 6.21 25.81 -3.08
C LYS A 46 6.54 26.37 -1.70
N ILE A 47 5.70 27.27 -1.17
CA ILE A 47 5.88 27.88 0.15
C ILE A 47 5.95 26.82 1.26
N LEU A 48 5.02 25.85 1.24
CA LEU A 48 4.99 24.78 2.23
C LEU A 48 6.21 23.84 2.15
N THR A 49 6.74 23.64 0.94
CA THR A 49 7.95 22.84 0.71
C THR A 49 9.19 23.58 1.21
N GLU A 50 9.33 24.86 0.89
CA GLU A 50 10.40 25.74 1.41
C GLU A 50 10.37 25.85 2.94
N ALA A 51 9.18 25.84 3.54
CA ALA A 51 8.99 25.86 4.99
C ALA A 51 9.24 24.49 5.68
N GLY A 52 9.54 23.44 4.91
CA GLY A 52 9.80 22.08 5.39
C GLY A 52 8.56 21.33 5.90
N VAL A 53 7.36 21.81 5.59
CA VAL A 53 6.07 21.15 5.94
C VAL A 53 5.78 20.02 4.95
N LEU A 54 6.01 20.29 3.66
CA LEU A 54 5.80 19.32 2.60
C LEU A 54 7.14 18.86 2.02
N SER A 55 7.09 17.68 1.44
CA SER A 55 8.10 17.21 0.51
C SER A 55 7.43 16.90 -0.83
N VAL A 56 8.18 17.08 -1.91
CA VAL A 56 7.76 16.70 -3.25
C VAL A 56 8.61 15.54 -3.72
N LYS A 57 7.96 14.56 -4.34
CA LYS A 57 8.60 13.39 -4.90
C LYS A 57 8.22 13.26 -6.37
N ARG A 58 9.23 13.15 -7.21
CA ARG A 58 9.04 12.97 -8.65
C ARG A 58 8.98 11.46 -8.96
N GLN A 59 7.97 11.05 -9.70
CA GLN A 59 7.80 9.69 -10.22
C GLN A 59 7.53 9.76 -11.72
N GLY A 60 8.60 9.63 -12.50
CA GLY A 60 8.61 9.90 -13.94
C GLY A 60 8.31 11.38 -14.22
N THR A 61 7.21 11.65 -14.90
CA THR A 61 6.72 12.98 -15.26
C THR A 61 5.84 13.63 -14.18
N TRP A 62 5.42 12.85 -13.16
CA TRP A 62 4.47 13.31 -12.13
C TRP A 62 5.21 13.75 -10.87
N SER A 63 4.68 14.78 -10.20
CA SER A 63 5.18 15.25 -8.91
C SER A 63 4.10 15.05 -7.85
N TYR A 64 4.37 14.14 -6.92
CA TYR A 64 3.51 13.85 -5.78
C TYR A 64 3.96 14.67 -4.58
N TYR A 65 3.03 15.43 -4.02
CA TYR A 65 3.26 16.16 -2.78
C TYR A 65 2.77 15.31 -1.62
N ARG A 66 3.47 15.42 -0.50
CA ARG A 66 3.13 14.76 0.75
C ARG A 66 3.60 15.59 1.93
N VAL A 67 3.00 15.36 3.08
CA VAL A 67 3.56 15.87 4.34
C VAL A 67 4.91 15.24 4.59
N GLY A 68 5.94 16.08 4.76
CA GLY A 68 7.32 15.65 4.96
C GLY A 68 7.74 15.73 6.43
N ASP A 69 8.86 15.05 6.73
CA ASP A 69 9.51 15.10 8.05
C ASP A 69 10.69 16.10 8.07
N GLY A 70 10.77 16.99 7.07
CA GLY A 70 11.90 17.93 6.88
C GLY A 70 12.01 19.01 7.97
N SER A 71 10.91 19.31 8.65
CA SER A 71 10.87 20.21 9.81
C SER A 71 10.56 19.42 11.07
N SER A 72 11.56 19.22 11.94
CA SER A 72 11.38 18.60 13.26
C SER A 72 10.37 19.37 14.13
N PHE A 73 10.29 20.69 13.94
CA PHE A 73 9.29 21.53 14.56
C PHE A 73 7.87 21.17 14.09
N PHE A 74 7.66 21.06 12.77
CA PHE A 74 6.36 20.64 12.23
C PHE A 74 5.94 19.27 12.77
N ALA A 75 6.87 18.30 12.79
CA ALA A 75 6.61 16.99 13.37
C ALA A 75 6.17 17.08 14.85
N GLY A 76 6.76 17.98 15.63
CA GLY A 76 6.43 18.21 17.04
C GLY A 76 5.10 18.95 17.29
N ILE A 77 4.61 19.74 16.33
CA ILE A 77 3.33 20.47 16.44
C ILE A 77 2.17 19.81 15.69
N ARG A 78 2.43 18.68 15.00
CA ARG A 78 1.46 18.05 14.11
C ARG A 78 0.17 17.63 14.81
N GLN A 79 0.27 17.05 16.00
CA GLN A 79 -0.92 16.65 16.78
C GLN A 79 -1.73 17.87 17.23
N GLN A 80 -1.06 18.95 17.60
CA GLN A 80 -1.69 20.18 18.05
C GLN A 80 -2.43 20.89 16.90
N LEU A 81 -1.95 20.74 15.66
CA LEU A 81 -2.63 21.24 14.46
C LEU A 81 -3.92 20.48 14.15
N GLU A 82 -4.16 19.29 14.71
CA GLU A 82 -5.38 18.52 14.43
C GLU A 82 -6.64 19.28 14.86
N LEU A 83 -6.60 19.99 15.99
CA LEU A 83 -7.72 20.82 16.47
C LEU A 83 -8.05 21.97 15.51
N GLU A 84 -7.03 22.66 15.01
CA GLU A 84 -7.19 23.73 14.03
C GLU A 84 -7.71 23.19 12.70
N ILE A 85 -7.21 22.02 12.28
CA ILE A 85 -7.67 21.34 11.08
C ILE A 85 -9.14 20.92 11.24
N GLU A 86 -9.54 20.41 12.40
CA GLU A 86 -10.92 20.04 12.72
C GLU A 86 -11.88 21.23 12.66
N ALA A 87 -11.41 22.42 13.03
CA ALA A 87 -12.19 23.65 12.99
C ALA A 87 -12.33 24.26 11.59
N LEU A 88 -11.61 23.76 10.57
CA LEU A 88 -11.69 24.30 9.20
C LEU A 88 -13.10 24.11 8.60
N PRO A 89 -13.77 25.18 8.14
CA PRO A 89 -15.11 25.10 7.55
C PRO A 89 -15.18 24.16 6.34
N GLU A 90 -14.12 24.12 5.54
CA GLU A 90 -14.07 23.33 4.30
C GLU A 90 -13.65 21.87 4.52
N ARG A 91 -13.26 21.47 5.74
CA ARG A 91 -12.72 20.14 6.05
C ARG A 91 -13.60 19.02 5.50
N THR A 92 -14.91 19.09 5.76
CA THR A 92 -15.85 18.04 5.33
C THR A 92 -15.88 17.91 3.81
N ALA A 93 -15.91 19.03 3.10
CA ALA A 93 -15.91 19.03 1.64
C ALA A 93 -14.56 18.55 1.07
N ASP A 94 -13.44 19.01 1.63
CA ASP A 94 -12.10 18.59 1.23
C ASP A 94 -11.89 17.07 1.44
N LEU A 95 -12.36 16.52 2.57
CA LEU A 95 -12.27 15.08 2.85
C LEU A 95 -13.17 14.26 1.91
N ALA A 96 -14.36 14.75 1.57
CA ALA A 96 -15.21 14.11 0.57
C ALA A 96 -14.52 14.09 -0.80
N ALA A 97 -13.93 15.21 -1.22
CA ALA A 97 -13.21 15.28 -2.49
C ALA A 97 -11.95 14.40 -2.53
N VAL A 98 -11.25 14.26 -1.40
CA VAL A 98 -10.16 13.27 -1.25
C VAL A 98 -10.68 11.85 -1.47
N ALA A 99 -11.80 11.49 -0.82
CA ALA A 99 -12.39 10.17 -0.97
C ALA A 99 -12.79 9.88 -2.42
N GLU A 100 -13.36 10.86 -3.12
CA GLU A 100 -13.71 10.76 -4.54
C GLU A 100 -12.48 10.53 -5.44
N VAL A 101 -11.39 11.26 -5.23
CA VAL A 101 -10.15 11.07 -6.00
C VAL A 101 -9.58 9.68 -5.79
N LEU A 102 -9.52 9.21 -4.54
CA LEU A 102 -9.03 7.87 -4.22
C LEU A 102 -9.93 6.79 -4.83
N GLU A 103 -11.25 6.98 -4.81
CA GLU A 103 -12.18 6.04 -5.42
C GLU A 103 -12.07 6.01 -6.95
N GLU A 104 -11.81 7.15 -7.58
CA GLU A 104 -11.52 7.21 -9.01
C GLU A 104 -10.26 6.41 -9.36
N ARG A 105 -9.18 6.52 -8.56
CA ARG A 105 -7.95 5.72 -8.73
C ARG A 105 -8.27 4.22 -8.65
N ARG A 106 -9.05 3.80 -7.64
CA ARG A 106 -9.46 2.39 -7.47
C ARG A 106 -10.31 1.89 -8.64
N ARG A 107 -11.34 2.65 -9.03
CA ARG A 107 -12.22 2.30 -10.15
C ARG A 107 -11.42 2.11 -11.45
N ARG A 108 -10.49 3.02 -11.75
CA ARG A 108 -9.63 2.92 -12.94
C ARG A 108 -8.78 1.65 -12.94
N SER A 109 -8.24 1.28 -11.78
CA SER A 109 -7.48 0.04 -11.62
C SER A 109 -8.37 -1.20 -11.84
N ARG A 110 -9.54 -1.26 -11.19
CA ARG A 110 -10.49 -2.38 -11.37
C ARG A 110 -10.92 -2.56 -12.82
N GLU A 111 -11.34 -1.49 -13.48
CA GLU A 111 -11.79 -1.52 -14.87
C GLU A 111 -10.70 -2.00 -15.84
N PHE A 112 -9.45 -1.66 -15.54
CA PHE A 112 -8.31 -2.14 -16.32
C PHE A 112 -8.15 -3.66 -16.17
N PHE A 113 -8.12 -4.18 -14.94
CA PHE A 113 -7.92 -5.61 -14.70
C PHE A 113 -9.10 -6.47 -15.15
N ASP A 114 -10.33 -5.97 -15.03
CA ASP A 114 -11.52 -6.64 -15.58
C ASP A 114 -11.45 -6.77 -17.11
N ARG A 115 -10.86 -5.79 -17.79
CA ARG A 115 -10.70 -5.79 -19.24
C ARG A 115 -9.53 -6.65 -19.72
N TYR A 116 -8.39 -6.57 -19.04
CA TYR A 116 -7.12 -7.14 -19.51
C TYR A 116 -6.69 -8.41 -18.76
N GLY A 117 -7.46 -8.90 -17.79
CA GLY A 117 -7.07 -10.02 -16.93
C GLY A 117 -6.56 -11.27 -17.67
N ARG A 118 -7.19 -11.65 -18.79
CA ARG A 118 -6.74 -12.81 -19.60
C ARG A 118 -5.37 -12.65 -20.24
N GLN A 119 -4.96 -11.42 -20.52
CA GLN A 119 -3.69 -11.09 -21.17
C GLN A 119 -2.65 -10.58 -20.16
N TRP A 120 -3.02 -10.46 -18.89
CA TRP A 120 -2.21 -9.82 -17.87
C TRP A 120 -0.81 -10.42 -17.76
N ASP A 121 -0.70 -11.75 -17.67
CA ASP A 121 0.59 -12.43 -17.50
C ASP A 121 1.57 -12.16 -18.65
N ASP A 122 1.07 -12.02 -19.88
CA ASP A 122 1.87 -11.71 -21.06
C ASP A 122 2.24 -10.22 -21.10
N LEU A 123 1.26 -9.37 -20.80
CA LEU A 123 1.41 -7.92 -20.78
C LEU A 123 2.44 -7.47 -19.73
N ALA A 124 2.31 -7.96 -18.49
CA ALA A 124 3.21 -7.65 -17.40
C ALA A 124 4.65 -8.10 -17.71
N ARG A 125 4.82 -9.35 -18.16
CA ARG A 125 6.12 -9.92 -18.54
C ARG A 125 6.80 -9.15 -19.68
N THR A 126 6.02 -8.69 -20.66
CA THR A 126 6.56 -8.01 -21.84
C THR A 126 6.87 -6.54 -21.55
N LEU A 127 5.99 -5.84 -20.86
CA LEU A 127 6.12 -4.39 -20.66
C LEU A 127 7.00 -4.01 -19.47
N LEU A 128 7.05 -4.85 -18.44
CA LEU A 128 7.81 -4.62 -17.22
C LEU A 128 8.36 -5.94 -16.66
N PRO A 129 9.31 -6.58 -17.37
CA PRO A 129 9.93 -7.81 -16.87
C PRO A 129 10.65 -7.56 -15.54
N VAL A 130 10.64 -8.56 -14.67
CA VAL A 130 11.24 -8.53 -13.33
C VAL A 130 12.01 -9.83 -13.09
N PRO A 131 13.05 -9.82 -12.24
CA PRO A 131 13.78 -11.02 -11.89
C PRO A 131 12.85 -12.03 -11.20
N ASP A 132 13.05 -13.32 -11.49
CA ASP A 132 12.32 -14.37 -10.79
C ASP A 132 12.79 -14.46 -9.33
N CYS A 133 11.94 -13.98 -8.42
CA CYS A 133 12.16 -14.03 -6.98
C CYS A 133 11.19 -15.00 -6.28
N ARG A 134 10.45 -15.81 -7.03
CA ARG A 134 9.39 -16.67 -6.51
C ARG A 134 9.89 -17.68 -5.47
N GLU A 135 10.98 -18.37 -5.76
CA GLU A 135 11.56 -19.34 -4.81
C GLU A 135 11.98 -18.67 -3.50
N LYS A 136 12.60 -17.48 -3.58
CA LYS A 136 13.00 -16.67 -2.43
C LYS A 136 11.78 -16.23 -1.62
N LEU A 137 10.74 -15.75 -2.28
CA LEU A 137 9.48 -15.36 -1.64
C LEU A 137 8.85 -16.55 -0.91
N LEU A 138 8.70 -17.69 -1.58
CA LEU A 138 8.12 -18.90 -1.00
C LEU A 138 8.93 -19.43 0.18
N ALA A 139 10.26 -19.28 0.18
CA ALA A 139 11.11 -19.69 1.29
C ALA A 139 10.83 -18.91 2.59
N LEU A 140 10.30 -17.68 2.49
CA LEU A 140 9.97 -16.84 3.64
C LEU A 140 8.63 -17.19 4.31
N ILE A 141 7.74 -17.87 3.59
CA ILE A 141 6.39 -18.18 4.07
C ILE A 141 6.45 -19.39 5.01
N PRO A 142 5.82 -19.39 6.20
CA PRO A 142 5.76 -20.60 7.03
C PRO A 142 5.01 -21.76 6.36
N ARG A 143 5.28 -23.00 6.76
CA ARG A 143 4.52 -24.18 6.29
C ARG A 143 3.38 -24.49 7.26
N GLY A 144 2.28 -25.08 6.76
CA GLY A 144 1.16 -25.54 7.58
C GLY A 144 0.32 -24.43 8.24
N VAL A 145 0.46 -23.19 7.80
CA VAL A 145 -0.24 -22.02 8.38
C VAL A 145 -1.37 -21.50 7.49
N THR A 146 -2.24 -20.63 8.01
CA THR A 146 -3.23 -19.93 7.20
C THR A 146 -2.58 -18.74 6.48
N VAL A 147 -2.53 -18.81 5.14
CA VAL A 147 -1.96 -17.78 4.27
C VAL A 147 -3.07 -17.06 3.52
N LEU A 148 -3.01 -15.72 3.52
CA LEU A 148 -3.78 -14.87 2.63
C LEU A 148 -2.85 -14.33 1.53
N GLU A 149 -3.18 -14.53 0.26
CA GLU A 149 -2.59 -13.78 -0.84
C GLU A 149 -3.56 -12.66 -1.28
N ILE A 150 -3.07 -11.42 -1.36
CA ILE A 150 -3.84 -10.26 -1.83
C ILE A 150 -3.43 -9.88 -3.25
N GLY A 151 -4.41 -9.54 -4.10
CA GLY A 151 -4.19 -9.30 -5.52
C GLY A 151 -3.59 -10.51 -6.22
N ILE A 152 -4.29 -11.64 -6.14
CA ILE A 152 -3.80 -12.92 -6.66
C ILE A 152 -3.62 -12.91 -8.20
N GLY A 153 -4.24 -11.94 -8.89
CA GLY A 153 -4.26 -11.86 -10.33
C GLY A 153 -4.78 -13.15 -10.94
N THR A 154 -4.03 -13.73 -11.88
CA THR A 154 -4.35 -14.99 -12.54
C THR A 154 -4.07 -16.25 -11.69
N GLY A 155 -3.70 -16.08 -10.43
CA GLY A 155 -3.47 -17.16 -9.45
C GLY A 155 -2.07 -17.78 -9.51
N GLY A 156 -1.06 -17.01 -9.93
CA GLY A 156 0.28 -17.53 -10.24
C GLY A 156 1.05 -18.19 -9.10
N LEU A 157 0.79 -17.82 -7.84
CA LEU A 157 1.43 -18.41 -6.66
C LEU A 157 0.55 -19.44 -5.92
N LEU A 158 -0.76 -19.47 -6.19
CA LEU A 158 -1.74 -20.15 -5.32
C LEU A 158 -1.45 -21.66 -5.17
N ALA A 159 -1.00 -22.31 -6.24
CA ALA A 159 -0.62 -23.71 -6.21
C ALA A 159 0.58 -23.99 -5.29
N GLU A 160 1.59 -23.15 -5.36
CA GLU A 160 2.80 -23.26 -4.54
C GLU A 160 2.52 -22.92 -3.08
N LEU A 161 1.61 -21.97 -2.82
CA LEU A 161 1.09 -21.70 -1.48
C LEU A 161 0.31 -22.90 -0.93
N ALA A 162 -0.55 -23.54 -1.73
CA ALA A 162 -1.30 -24.72 -1.31
C ALA A 162 -0.38 -25.90 -0.98
N ALA A 163 0.70 -26.08 -1.76
CA ALA A 163 1.72 -27.10 -1.53
C ALA A 163 2.49 -26.92 -0.20
N ARG A 164 2.38 -25.77 0.47
CA ARG A 164 2.95 -25.56 1.81
C ARG A 164 2.17 -26.25 2.94
N GLY A 165 1.03 -26.87 2.63
CA GLY A 165 0.28 -27.74 3.54
C GLY A 165 -0.60 -27.00 4.55
N GLY A 166 -0.87 -25.72 4.33
CA GLY A 166 -1.75 -24.90 5.15
C GLY A 166 -3.05 -24.51 4.43
N LYS A 167 -3.84 -23.61 5.03
CA LYS A 167 -5.03 -23.05 4.39
C LYS A 167 -4.66 -21.83 3.55
N VAL A 168 -5.10 -21.77 2.30
CA VAL A 168 -4.84 -20.63 1.42
C VAL A 168 -6.15 -19.89 1.13
N ILE A 169 -6.12 -18.57 1.32
CA ILE A 169 -7.19 -17.66 0.94
C ILE A 169 -6.62 -16.72 -0.11
N GLY A 170 -7.25 -16.62 -1.28
CA GLY A 170 -6.90 -15.66 -2.32
C GLY A 170 -7.93 -14.56 -2.41
N VAL A 171 -7.50 -13.30 -2.38
CA VAL A 171 -8.38 -12.13 -2.56
C VAL A 171 -7.96 -11.34 -3.79
N ASP A 172 -8.92 -11.02 -4.66
CA ASP A 172 -8.74 -10.07 -5.76
C ASP A 172 -9.98 -9.19 -5.89
N HIS A 173 -9.80 -7.96 -6.39
CA HIS A 173 -10.90 -7.02 -6.61
C HIS A 173 -11.57 -7.23 -7.97
N SER A 174 -10.91 -7.95 -8.89
CA SER A 174 -11.40 -8.18 -10.24
C SER A 174 -12.10 -9.54 -10.35
N PRO A 175 -13.41 -9.58 -10.67
CA PRO A 175 -14.08 -10.84 -10.97
C PRO A 175 -13.42 -11.63 -12.10
N ALA A 176 -12.86 -10.95 -13.12
CA ALA A 176 -12.16 -11.60 -14.23
C ALA A 176 -10.86 -12.29 -13.78
N MET A 177 -10.09 -11.68 -12.88
CA MET A 177 -8.90 -12.29 -12.28
C MET A 177 -9.27 -13.54 -11.46
N LEU A 178 -10.32 -13.46 -10.65
CA LEU A 178 -10.82 -14.61 -9.90
C LEU A 178 -11.28 -15.76 -10.79
N GLU A 179 -11.87 -15.46 -11.96
CA GLU A 179 -12.23 -16.47 -12.95
C GLU A 179 -10.98 -17.16 -13.52
N GLU A 180 -9.97 -16.41 -13.93
CA GLU A 180 -8.71 -16.98 -14.44
C GLU A 180 -7.97 -17.80 -13.35
N ALA A 181 -7.89 -17.29 -12.12
CA ALA A 181 -7.30 -18.01 -11.00
C ALA A 181 -8.03 -19.34 -10.73
N ARG A 182 -9.37 -19.34 -10.78
CA ARG A 182 -10.17 -20.57 -10.63
C ARG A 182 -9.87 -21.57 -11.76
N ASN A 183 -9.77 -21.09 -13.01
CA ASN A 183 -9.44 -21.95 -14.14
C ASN A 183 -8.03 -22.54 -14.04
N ARG A 184 -7.05 -21.76 -13.55
CA ARG A 184 -5.70 -22.24 -13.28
C ARG A 184 -5.70 -23.33 -12.21
N LEU A 185 -6.31 -23.08 -11.06
CA LEU A 185 -6.41 -24.06 -9.98
C LEU A 185 -7.11 -25.35 -10.42
N ALA A 186 -8.18 -25.25 -11.21
CA ALA A 186 -8.87 -26.42 -11.75
C ALA A 186 -7.99 -27.25 -12.70
N ARG A 187 -7.18 -26.61 -13.55
CA ARG A 187 -6.20 -27.30 -14.41
C ARG A 187 -5.13 -28.02 -13.60
N ASP A 188 -4.71 -27.43 -12.49
CA ASP A 188 -3.70 -27.99 -11.58
C ASP A 188 -4.29 -29.02 -10.60
N GLY A 189 -5.60 -29.26 -10.63
CA GLY A 189 -6.29 -30.21 -9.75
C GLY A 189 -6.34 -29.76 -8.28
N ILE A 190 -6.31 -28.45 -8.03
CA ILE A 190 -6.30 -27.86 -6.68
C ILE A 190 -7.68 -27.29 -6.34
N ASP A 191 -8.30 -27.82 -5.29
CA ASP A 191 -9.59 -27.37 -4.75
C ASP A 191 -9.50 -26.76 -3.34
N SER A 192 -8.31 -26.80 -2.74
CA SER A 192 -8.07 -26.40 -1.33
C SER A 192 -7.94 -24.88 -1.11
N VAL A 193 -7.97 -24.08 -2.18
CA VAL A 193 -7.79 -22.62 -2.13
C VAL A 193 -9.14 -21.90 -2.12
N ALA A 194 -9.37 -21.05 -1.12
CA ALA A 194 -10.58 -20.25 -1.02
C ALA A 194 -10.42 -18.89 -1.72
N LEU A 195 -11.04 -18.72 -2.89
CA LEU A 195 -11.06 -17.47 -3.63
C LEU A 195 -12.17 -16.52 -3.16
N ARG A 196 -11.87 -15.23 -2.98
CA ARG A 196 -12.81 -14.21 -2.52
C ARG A 196 -12.69 -12.92 -3.33
N LEU A 197 -13.83 -12.32 -3.66
CA LEU A 197 -13.90 -10.96 -4.18
C LEU A 197 -13.73 -9.96 -3.04
N GLY A 198 -12.77 -9.05 -3.16
CA GLY A 198 -12.52 -8.03 -2.15
C GLY A 198 -11.41 -7.06 -2.51
N GLU A 199 -11.44 -5.89 -1.88
CA GLU A 199 -10.44 -4.85 -2.06
C GLU A 199 -9.26 -5.05 -1.10
N MET A 200 -8.03 -4.79 -1.55
CA MET A 200 -6.85 -4.87 -0.67
C MET A 200 -6.88 -3.85 0.49
N ALA A 201 -7.65 -2.77 0.32
CA ALA A 201 -7.88 -1.75 1.36
C ALA A 201 -9.06 -2.10 2.30
N HIS A 202 -9.83 -3.14 1.99
CA HIS A 202 -10.95 -3.62 2.80
C HIS A 202 -11.15 -5.13 2.59
N LEU A 203 -10.32 -5.91 3.28
CA LEU A 203 -10.24 -7.35 3.10
C LEU A 203 -11.48 -8.04 3.70
N PRO A 204 -12.12 -8.98 2.98
CA PRO A 204 -13.30 -9.71 3.45
C PRO A 204 -12.91 -10.82 4.45
N LEU A 205 -12.17 -10.45 5.49
CA LEU A 205 -11.63 -11.32 6.52
C LEU A 205 -11.81 -10.67 7.91
N PRO A 206 -12.08 -11.46 8.96
CA PRO A 206 -12.07 -10.97 10.33
C PRO A 206 -10.68 -10.48 10.76
N ASP A 207 -10.66 -9.65 11.80
CA ASP A 207 -9.43 -9.26 12.49
C ASP A 207 -8.68 -10.51 12.99
N ALA A 208 -7.35 -10.45 12.94
CA ALA A 208 -6.47 -11.47 13.50
C ALA A 208 -6.88 -12.92 13.11
N SER A 209 -7.05 -13.16 11.81
CA SER A 209 -7.59 -14.42 11.27
C SER A 209 -6.59 -15.23 10.44
N VAL A 210 -5.44 -14.65 10.07
CA VAL A 210 -4.40 -15.33 9.26
C VAL A 210 -3.01 -15.19 9.88
N ASP A 211 -2.19 -16.22 9.68
CA ASP A 211 -0.80 -16.27 10.18
C ASP A 211 0.16 -15.51 9.27
N CYS A 212 -0.10 -15.53 7.96
CA CYS A 212 0.75 -14.94 6.94
C CYS A 212 -0.09 -14.21 5.89
N VAL A 213 0.36 -13.02 5.48
CA VAL A 213 -0.16 -12.30 4.31
C VAL A 213 0.96 -12.19 3.27
N VAL A 214 0.64 -12.55 2.04
CA VAL A 214 1.50 -12.42 0.87
C VAL A 214 0.93 -11.32 -0.02
N ALA A 215 1.78 -10.35 -0.36
CA ALA A 215 1.46 -9.29 -1.32
C ALA A 215 2.53 -9.29 -2.41
N ASN A 216 2.26 -9.95 -3.53
CA ASN A 216 3.22 -10.13 -4.61
C ASN A 216 2.83 -9.29 -5.83
N MET A 217 3.66 -8.31 -6.19
CA MET A 217 3.48 -7.43 -7.35
C MET A 217 2.09 -6.76 -7.38
N VAL A 218 1.67 -6.20 -6.24
CA VAL A 218 0.30 -5.70 -6.05
C VAL A 218 0.22 -4.34 -5.36
N LEU A 219 1.16 -3.99 -4.46
CA LEU A 219 1.05 -2.78 -3.66
C LEU A 219 1.18 -1.53 -4.54
N HIS A 220 1.94 -1.59 -5.64
CA HIS A 220 2.04 -0.50 -6.61
C HIS A 220 0.75 -0.20 -7.39
N HIS A 221 -0.27 -1.08 -7.33
CA HIS A 221 -1.61 -0.80 -7.85
C HIS A 221 -2.53 -0.13 -6.80
N ALA A 222 -2.12 -0.08 -5.53
CA ALA A 222 -2.96 0.47 -4.46
C ALA A 222 -3.19 1.99 -4.64
N ALA A 223 -4.43 2.44 -4.51
CA ALA A 223 -4.73 3.88 -4.49
C ALA A 223 -4.11 4.59 -3.27
N ASP A 224 -4.01 3.87 -2.15
CA ASP A 224 -3.37 4.29 -0.90
C ASP A 224 -2.68 3.09 -0.22
N PRO A 225 -1.36 2.92 -0.41
CA PRO A 225 -0.59 1.84 0.20
C PRO A 225 -0.66 1.80 1.72
N LEU A 226 -0.78 2.94 2.40
CA LEU A 226 -0.81 2.97 3.87
C LEU A 226 -2.09 2.35 4.42
N THR A 227 -3.23 2.62 3.79
CA THR A 227 -4.50 1.95 4.13
C THR A 227 -4.41 0.45 3.90
N VAL A 228 -3.78 0.00 2.80
CA VAL A 228 -3.56 -1.44 2.54
C VAL A 228 -2.70 -2.07 3.62
N LEU A 229 -1.58 -1.45 4.01
CA LEU A 229 -0.72 -1.95 5.08
C LEU A 229 -1.44 -2.01 6.44
N ALA A 230 -2.31 -1.05 6.74
CA ALA A 230 -3.14 -1.07 7.94
C ALA A 230 -4.16 -2.23 7.91
N GLU A 231 -4.74 -2.50 6.75
CA GLU A 231 -5.70 -3.58 6.56
C GLU A 231 -5.04 -4.97 6.64
N ILE A 232 -3.85 -5.12 6.04
CA ILE A 232 -2.99 -6.30 6.23
C ILE A 232 -2.69 -6.51 7.72
N ARG A 233 -2.35 -5.43 8.43
CA ARG A 233 -2.06 -5.48 9.87
C ARG A 233 -3.28 -5.91 10.69
N ARG A 234 -4.49 -5.52 10.28
CA ARG A 234 -5.77 -5.89 10.93
C ARG A 234 -6.04 -7.39 10.84
N VAL A 235 -5.87 -7.99 9.66
CA VAL A 235 -6.18 -9.42 9.44
C VAL A 235 -5.11 -10.35 9.98
N LEU A 236 -3.87 -9.88 10.14
CA LEU A 236 -2.77 -10.67 10.71
C LEU A 236 -2.98 -10.95 12.20
N LEU A 237 -2.80 -12.21 12.59
CA LEU A 237 -2.66 -12.62 13.99
C LEU A 237 -1.49 -11.88 14.67
N PRO A 238 -1.52 -11.72 16.02
CA PRO A 238 -0.35 -11.29 16.77
C PRO A 238 0.85 -12.23 16.54
N GLY A 239 2.00 -11.68 16.15
CA GLY A 239 3.16 -12.45 15.71
C GLY A 239 3.12 -12.91 14.24
N GLY A 240 2.03 -12.63 13.52
CA GLY A 240 1.85 -12.96 12.11
C GLY A 240 2.83 -12.23 11.19
N LEU A 241 3.00 -12.77 9.98
CA LEU A 241 4.03 -12.36 9.01
C LEU A 241 3.41 -11.70 7.78
N LEU A 242 3.92 -10.55 7.38
CA LEU A 242 3.79 -10.03 6.02
C LEU A 242 5.02 -10.48 5.21
N VAL A 243 4.78 -11.05 4.04
CA VAL A 243 5.77 -11.24 2.97
C VAL A 243 5.30 -10.42 1.77
N LEU A 244 6.11 -9.48 1.33
CA LEU A 244 5.77 -8.58 0.23
C LEU A 244 6.89 -8.59 -0.81
N ALA A 245 6.54 -8.67 -2.09
CA ALA A 245 7.45 -8.43 -3.20
C ALA A 245 6.87 -7.36 -4.11
N ASP A 246 7.63 -6.31 -4.38
CA ASP A 246 7.16 -5.21 -5.24
C ASP A 246 8.33 -4.47 -5.91
N LEU A 247 8.04 -3.61 -6.87
CA LEU A 247 9.04 -2.93 -7.70
C LEU A 247 9.91 -1.99 -6.87
N VAL A 248 11.23 -2.04 -7.12
CA VAL A 248 12.13 -0.93 -6.79
C VAL A 248 11.73 0.27 -7.64
N ARG A 249 11.84 1.48 -7.09
CA ARG A 249 11.56 2.71 -7.83
C ARG A 249 12.23 2.75 -9.21
N HIS A 250 11.43 3.06 -10.23
CA HIS A 250 11.86 3.20 -11.62
C HIS A 250 11.15 4.38 -12.32
N GLU A 251 11.53 4.67 -13.57
CA GLU A 251 11.01 5.82 -14.34
C GLU A 251 10.21 5.42 -15.60
N ARG A 252 9.90 4.13 -15.75
CA ARG A 252 9.17 3.59 -16.91
C ARG A 252 7.68 3.93 -16.89
N GLU A 253 7.32 5.04 -17.54
CA GLU A 253 5.93 5.51 -17.66
C GLU A 253 4.98 4.51 -18.34
N VAL A 254 5.51 3.60 -19.17
CA VAL A 254 4.71 2.53 -19.79
C VAL A 254 3.96 1.69 -18.75
N ALA A 255 4.49 1.55 -17.54
CA ALA A 255 3.83 0.80 -16.48
C ALA A 255 2.54 1.51 -16.00
N ARG A 256 2.59 2.84 -15.86
CA ARG A 256 1.39 3.63 -15.52
C ARG A 256 0.38 3.64 -16.67
N GLU A 257 0.86 3.81 -17.90
CA GLU A 257 0.01 3.97 -19.08
C GLU A 257 -0.66 2.66 -19.52
N ARG A 258 0.03 1.53 -19.35
CA ARG A 258 -0.36 0.24 -19.94
C ARG A 258 -0.51 -0.89 -18.94
N LEU A 259 -0.03 -0.75 -17.71
CA LEU A 259 -0.20 -1.76 -16.64
C LEU A 259 -1.07 -1.25 -15.48
N ALA A 260 -1.56 -0.01 -15.57
CA ALA A 260 -2.36 0.66 -14.53
C ALA A 260 -1.64 0.76 -13.17
N ASP A 261 -0.31 0.84 -13.19
CA ASP A 261 0.49 1.16 -12.01
C ASP A 261 0.10 2.54 -11.47
N GLN A 262 -0.21 2.60 -10.18
CA GLN A 262 -0.38 3.89 -9.49
C GLN A 262 0.98 4.44 -9.05
N TRP A 263 1.89 3.53 -8.67
CA TRP A 263 3.23 3.83 -8.18
C TRP A 263 4.26 3.19 -9.10
N LEU A 264 5.32 3.93 -9.48
CA LEU A 264 6.42 3.37 -10.28
C LEU A 264 7.49 2.77 -9.35
N GLY A 265 7.05 1.83 -8.52
CA GLY A 265 7.83 1.21 -7.45
C GLY A 265 8.11 2.11 -6.24
N PHE A 266 8.88 1.54 -5.30
CA PHE A 266 9.11 2.07 -3.97
C PHE A 266 10.59 2.26 -3.65
N ASP A 267 10.88 3.20 -2.74
CA ASP A 267 12.21 3.29 -2.13
C ASP A 267 12.25 2.45 -0.85
N GLU A 268 13.37 1.79 -0.58
CA GLU A 268 13.55 0.92 0.58
C GLU A 268 13.26 1.64 1.91
N ALA A 269 13.82 2.84 2.08
CA ALA A 269 13.65 3.64 3.29
C ALA A 269 12.20 4.11 3.50
N GLU A 270 11.49 4.39 2.40
CA GLU A 270 10.08 4.79 2.44
C GLU A 270 9.20 3.62 2.87
N LEU A 271 9.36 2.47 2.22
CA LEU A 271 8.60 1.28 2.52
C LEU A 271 8.86 0.80 3.96
N ALA A 272 10.11 0.84 4.41
CA ALA A 272 10.46 0.58 5.81
C ALA A 272 9.77 1.57 6.77
N GLY A 273 9.71 2.86 6.41
CA GLY A 273 9.01 3.89 7.18
C GLY A 273 7.50 3.63 7.28
N TRP A 274 6.87 3.24 6.18
CA TRP A 274 5.45 2.89 6.13
C TRP A 274 5.13 1.66 6.96
N LEU A 275 5.94 0.60 6.87
CA LEU A 275 5.77 -0.61 7.68
C LEU A 275 5.92 -0.31 9.19
N LYS A 276 6.89 0.53 9.58
CA LYS A 276 7.00 1.00 10.97
C LYS A 276 5.77 1.77 11.42
N LYS A 277 5.26 2.70 10.59
CA LYS A 277 4.01 3.44 10.87
C LYS A 277 2.81 2.49 11.00
N GLY A 278 2.76 1.43 10.18
CA GLY A 278 1.79 0.34 10.24
C GLY A 278 1.99 -0.64 11.41
N SER A 279 2.88 -0.34 12.37
CA SER A 279 3.16 -1.18 13.53
C SER A 279 3.66 -2.59 13.21
N PHE A 280 4.39 -2.74 12.08
CA PHE A 280 5.21 -3.91 11.81
C PHE A 280 6.57 -3.80 12.52
N MET A 281 7.00 -4.91 13.10
CA MET A 281 8.27 -5.11 13.80
C MET A 281 9.17 -6.02 12.97
N SER A 282 10.47 -6.03 13.28
CA SER A 282 11.46 -6.90 12.61
C SER A 282 11.41 -6.80 11.09
N VAL A 283 11.26 -5.58 10.57
CA VAL A 283 11.19 -5.32 9.12
C VAL A 283 12.55 -5.63 8.50
N ALA A 284 12.56 -6.50 7.50
CA ALA A 284 13.72 -6.79 6.66
C ALA A 284 13.36 -6.53 5.19
N ILE A 285 14.28 -5.89 4.47
CA ILE A 285 14.13 -5.57 3.05
C ILE A 285 15.39 -6.09 2.35
N GLU A 286 15.19 -6.91 1.33
CA GLU A 286 16.22 -7.40 0.42
C GLU A 286 15.91 -6.88 -0.98
N ARG A 287 16.89 -6.28 -1.64
CA ARG A 287 16.78 -5.90 -3.04
C ARG A 287 17.24 -7.04 -3.93
N ILE A 288 16.33 -7.53 -4.77
CA ILE A 288 16.62 -8.47 -5.85
C ILE A 288 17.06 -7.66 -7.07
N PRO A 289 18.33 -7.79 -7.51
CA PRO A 289 18.86 -6.99 -8.61
C PRO A 289 18.19 -7.36 -9.93
N ALA A 290 18.03 -6.37 -10.79
CA ALA A 290 17.52 -6.55 -12.15
C ALA A 290 18.56 -7.19 -13.07
N GLY A 291 18.10 -8.07 -13.96
CA GLY A 291 18.81 -8.44 -15.17
C GLY A 291 18.70 -7.37 -16.28
N ALA A 292 19.21 -7.69 -17.48
CA ALA A 292 19.16 -6.78 -18.61
C ALA A 292 17.71 -6.53 -19.06
N GLY A 293 17.26 -5.27 -18.98
CA GLY A 293 15.91 -4.85 -19.40
C GLY A 293 14.82 -5.06 -18.34
N GLU A 294 15.16 -5.65 -17.20
CA GLU A 294 14.27 -5.89 -16.06
C GLU A 294 14.24 -4.71 -15.11
N GLU A 295 13.17 -4.62 -14.31
CA GLU A 295 13.13 -3.78 -13.12
C GLU A 295 13.45 -4.59 -11.87
N ALA A 296 14.18 -3.97 -10.94
CA ALA A 296 14.56 -4.64 -9.70
C ALA A 296 13.35 -4.79 -8.77
N VAL A 297 13.39 -5.77 -7.88
CA VAL A 297 12.30 -6.08 -6.94
C VAL A 297 12.79 -5.94 -5.50
N LEU A 298 11.95 -5.39 -4.62
CA LEU A 298 12.11 -5.42 -3.18
C LEU A 298 11.36 -6.61 -2.61
N LEU A 299 12.08 -7.49 -1.93
CA LEU A 299 11.50 -8.55 -1.12
C LEU A 299 11.52 -8.12 0.35
N VAL A 300 10.35 -8.11 0.97
CA VAL A 300 10.13 -7.48 2.27
C VAL A 300 9.43 -8.44 3.21
N THR A 301 9.88 -8.46 4.46
CA THR A 301 9.17 -9.12 5.54
C THR A 301 8.91 -8.16 6.69
N GLY A 302 7.80 -8.37 7.40
CA GLY A 302 7.48 -7.64 8.62
C GLY A 302 6.58 -8.48 9.52
N LYS A 303 6.83 -8.48 10.82
CA LYS A 303 6.01 -9.22 11.80
C LYS A 303 5.13 -8.30 12.62
N THR A 304 3.95 -8.75 12.99
CA THR A 304 3.16 -8.04 13.99
C THR A 304 3.70 -8.34 15.41
N LYS A 305 3.42 -7.47 16.37
CA LYS A 305 3.83 -7.68 17.76
C LYS A 305 3.12 -8.90 18.37
N CYS A 306 3.86 -9.82 18.96
CA CYS A 306 3.26 -10.89 19.78
C CYS A 306 2.59 -10.28 21.02
N LEU A 307 1.36 -10.69 21.32
CA LEU A 307 0.77 -10.44 22.63
C LEU A 307 1.53 -11.29 23.65
N LYS A 308 2.16 -10.65 24.65
CA LYS A 308 2.64 -11.39 25.82
C LYS A 308 1.39 -11.91 26.54
N ILE A 309 1.15 -13.22 26.49
CA ILE A 309 0.14 -13.85 27.34
C ILE A 309 0.62 -13.64 28.77
N ALA A 310 -0.10 -12.81 29.54
CA ALA A 310 0.08 -12.76 30.98
C ALA A 310 -0.30 -14.15 31.52
N LYS A 311 0.70 -14.93 31.95
CA LYS A 311 0.42 -16.13 32.73
C LYS A 311 -0.21 -15.66 34.04
N GLU A 312 -1.54 -15.73 34.12
CA GLU A 312 -2.23 -15.69 35.41
C GLU A 312 -1.70 -16.87 36.23
N SER A 313 -0.89 -16.53 37.24
CA SER A 313 -0.44 -17.48 38.23
C SER A 313 -1.63 -17.79 39.14
N THR A 314 -2.38 -18.84 38.79
CA THR A 314 -3.36 -19.43 39.70
C THR A 314 -2.61 -20.14 40.82
N SER A 315 -2.16 -19.36 41.81
CA SER A 315 -1.75 -19.84 43.12
C SER A 315 -2.98 -20.41 43.81
N ARG A 316 -3.29 -21.69 43.57
CA ARG A 316 -4.00 -22.52 44.55
C ARG A 316 -3.13 -22.59 45.81
N LYS A 317 -3.43 -21.75 46.80
CA LYS A 317 -3.11 -22.08 48.19
C LYS A 317 -4.31 -22.82 48.75
N GLY A 318 -4.16 -24.13 48.87
CA GLY A 318 -4.84 -24.88 49.91
C GLY A 318 -4.12 -24.62 51.23
N ALA A 319 -4.88 -24.19 52.23
CA ALA A 319 -4.73 -24.42 53.65
C ALA A 319 -5.94 -23.76 54.32
#